data_AF-A0A8J7WVX2-F1
#
_entry.id   AF-A0A8J7WVX2-F1
#
_cell.length_a   1.000
_cell.length_b   1.000
_cell.length_c   1.000
_cell.angle_alpha   90.00
_cell.angle_beta   90.00
_cell.angle_gamma   90.00
#
_symmetry.space_group_name_H-M   'P 1'
#
loop_
_entity.id
_entity.type
_entity.pdbx_description
1 polymer ?
#
loop_
_entity_poly.entity_id
_entity_poly.type
_entity_poly.pdbx_seq_one_letter_code
_entity_poly.pdbx_strand_id
1 'polypeptide(L)'
;MVRAPGYRPTLVDPYREHLRTRRANDPAVPITTLLQEIKALGYNGSANLLARYITQGRVESDHSALSPRRAAALLLTNPDHLRKHQPQLRAKLAAACPQMTDLADLVAAFATMLTPEPSNTMKLNDWINKVRSADLPFLNSFTNGIEKDRAAVETALTLPYHNGRTEGVNGLIKLLKRRTYGRAGFELLRHRILLSSTDRQ
;
A
#
# COMPACT_ATOMS: atom_id res chain seq x y z
N MET A 1 -4.82 16.27 12.99
CA MET A 1 -3.60 16.66 12.25
C MET A 1 -2.67 15.45 12.14
N VAL A 2 -2.58 14.80 10.99
CA VAL A 2 -1.57 13.76 10.77
C VAL A 2 -0.61 14.31 9.72
N ARG A 3 0.52 14.85 10.18
CA ARG A 3 1.65 15.26 9.35
C ARG A 3 1.96 14.09 8.41
N ALA A 4 2.07 14.36 7.11
CA ALA A 4 2.83 13.47 6.22
C ALA A 4 4.16 13.14 6.92
N PRO A 5 4.76 11.95 6.74
CA PRO A 5 6.09 11.70 7.26
C PRO A 5 7.03 12.68 6.54
N GLY A 6 7.22 13.86 7.11
CA GLY A 6 8.29 14.75 6.74
C GLY A 6 9.55 14.00 7.11
N TYR A 7 10.49 13.92 6.18
CA TYR A 7 11.83 13.56 6.59
C TYR A 7 12.22 14.48 7.74
N ARG A 8 12.75 13.90 8.82
CA ARG A 8 13.33 14.74 9.87
C ARG A 8 14.39 15.61 9.19
N PRO A 9 14.43 16.92 9.47
CA PRO A 9 15.50 17.79 8.99
C PRO A 9 16.83 17.13 9.31
N THR A 10 17.64 17.01 8.29
CA THR A 10 19.01 16.49 8.30
C THR A 10 19.97 17.65 8.12
N LEU A 11 21.24 17.42 8.46
CA LEU A 11 22.30 18.41 8.26
C LEU A 11 22.49 18.84 6.80
N VAL A 12 21.92 18.11 5.83
CA VAL A 12 22.03 18.40 4.40
C VAL A 12 20.94 19.38 3.93
N ASP A 13 19.81 19.48 4.65
CA ASP A 13 18.66 20.29 4.22
C ASP A 13 18.97 21.80 4.02
N PRO A 14 19.83 22.46 4.82
CA PRO A 14 20.23 23.85 4.57
C PRO A 14 20.94 24.07 3.22
N TYR A 15 21.57 23.03 2.67
CA TYR A 15 22.37 23.09 1.45
C TYR A 15 21.62 22.61 0.21
N ARG A 16 20.33 22.30 0.37
CA ARG A 16 19.52 21.62 -0.64
C ARG A 16 19.39 22.40 -1.95
N GLU A 17 19.16 23.71 -1.90
CA GLU A 17 19.02 24.55 -3.09
C GLU A 17 20.34 24.67 -3.88
N HIS A 18 21.47 24.70 -3.17
CA HIS A 18 22.79 24.64 -3.82
C HIS A 18 22.96 23.32 -4.57
N LEU A 19 22.68 22.19 -3.91
CA LEU A 19 22.77 20.85 -4.51
C LEU A 19 21.82 20.70 -5.72
N ARG A 20 20.62 21.26 -5.63
CA ARG A 20 19.62 21.24 -6.71
C ARG A 20 20.10 22.03 -7.94
N THR A 21 20.61 23.24 -7.73
CA THR A 21 21.18 24.08 -8.80
C THR A 21 22.38 23.39 -9.46
N ARG A 22 23.29 22.81 -8.68
CA ARG A 22 24.49 22.15 -9.21
C ARG A 22 24.15 20.93 -10.07
N ARG A 23 23.19 20.12 -9.64
CA ARG A 23 22.74 18.94 -10.40
C ARG A 23 21.87 19.26 -11.61
N ALA A 24 21.19 20.42 -11.60
CA ALA A 24 20.50 20.92 -12.79
C ALA A 24 21.50 21.36 -13.87
N ASN A 25 22.61 21.99 -13.48
CA ASN A 25 23.66 22.43 -14.41
C ASN A 25 24.54 21.29 -14.91
N ASP A 26 24.87 20.33 -14.04
CA ASP A 26 25.62 19.13 -14.39
C ASP A 26 25.03 17.91 -13.66
N PRO A 27 24.24 17.07 -14.35
CA PRO A 27 23.62 15.89 -13.75
C PRO A 27 24.61 14.81 -13.30
N ALA A 28 25.83 14.82 -13.83
CA ALA A 28 26.85 13.79 -13.60
C ALA A 28 27.89 14.17 -12.54
N VAL A 29 27.69 15.30 -11.82
CA VAL A 29 28.64 15.76 -10.79
C VAL A 29 28.89 14.66 -9.74
N PRO A 30 30.15 14.30 -9.48
CA PRO A 30 30.51 13.35 -8.44
C PRO A 30 30.05 13.80 -7.05
N ILE A 31 29.58 12.86 -6.23
CA ILE A 31 29.14 13.14 -4.84
C ILE A 31 30.28 13.73 -4.00
N THR A 32 31.54 13.36 -4.29
CA THR A 32 32.74 13.91 -3.63
C THR A 32 32.89 15.41 -3.87
N THR A 33 32.62 15.88 -5.09
CA THR A 33 32.64 17.30 -5.45
C THR A 33 31.53 18.05 -4.73
N LEU A 34 30.30 17.52 -4.75
CA LEU A 34 29.18 18.10 -4.01
C LEU A 34 29.47 18.19 -2.51
N LEU A 35 30.15 17.19 -1.93
CA LEU A 35 30.54 17.18 -0.53
C LEU A 35 31.54 18.29 -0.20
N GLN A 36 32.54 18.50 -1.07
CA GLN A 36 33.52 19.57 -0.89
C GLN A 36 32.86 20.95 -0.93
N GLU A 37 31.96 21.16 -1.89
CA GLU A 37 31.22 22.41 -2.04
C GLU A 37 30.39 22.72 -0.78
N ILE A 38 29.58 21.77 -0.30
CA ILE A 38 28.74 22.03 0.89
C ILE A 38 29.58 22.12 2.17
N LYS A 39 30.74 21.44 2.26
CA LYS A 39 31.68 21.61 3.38
C LYS A 39 32.24 23.02 3.44
N ALA A 40 32.56 23.61 2.28
CA ALA A 40 32.99 25.02 2.21
C ALA A 40 31.88 25.99 2.65
N LEU A 41 30.61 25.61 2.46
CA LEU A 41 29.43 26.34 2.95
C LEU A 41 29.11 26.07 4.44
N GLY A 42 29.94 25.29 5.15
CA GLY A 42 29.79 25.01 6.58
C GLY A 42 29.14 23.67 6.94
N TYR A 43 28.96 22.76 5.99
CA TYR A 43 28.42 21.42 6.27
C TYR A 43 29.38 20.60 7.14
N ASN A 44 28.91 20.19 8.31
CA ASN A 44 29.66 19.38 9.28
C ASN A 44 29.21 17.91 9.35
N GLY A 45 28.33 17.47 8.45
CA GLY A 45 27.84 16.10 8.39
C GLY A 45 28.77 15.13 7.64
N SER A 46 28.39 13.85 7.63
CA SER A 46 29.18 12.80 6.98
C SER A 46 28.89 12.66 5.48
N ALA A 47 29.89 12.19 4.72
CA ALA A 47 29.73 11.86 3.30
C ALA A 47 28.57 10.86 3.05
N ASN A 48 28.42 9.88 3.95
CA ASN A 48 27.35 8.89 3.91
C ASN A 48 25.96 9.53 4.05
N LEU A 49 25.82 10.59 4.85
CA LEU A 49 24.56 11.30 4.99
C LEU A 49 24.19 12.03 3.69
N LEU A 50 25.15 12.70 3.04
CA LEU A 50 24.95 13.33 1.72
C LEU A 50 24.58 12.29 0.66
N ALA A 51 25.31 11.17 0.58
CA ALA A 51 25.03 10.10 -0.37
C ALA A 51 23.63 9.51 -0.16
N ARG A 52 23.22 9.27 1.09
CA ARG A 52 21.85 8.84 1.42
C ARG A 52 20.81 9.90 1.06
N TYR A 53 21.09 11.16 1.29
CA TYR A 53 20.19 12.27 0.97
C TYR A 53 19.91 12.34 -0.53
N ILE A 54 20.97 12.23 -1.34
CA ILE A 54 20.94 12.20 -2.81
C ILE A 54 20.22 10.95 -3.33
N THR A 55 20.62 9.76 -2.88
CA THR A 55 20.01 8.48 -3.33
C THR A 55 18.53 8.35 -2.96
N GLN A 56 18.09 9.01 -1.90
CA GLN A 56 16.67 9.10 -1.53
C GLN A 56 15.88 10.13 -2.36
N GLY A 57 16.52 10.78 -3.34
CA GLY A 57 15.92 11.80 -4.21
C GLY A 57 15.55 13.09 -3.48
N ARG A 58 16.09 13.34 -2.28
CA ARG A 58 15.70 14.49 -1.45
C ARG A 58 16.19 15.82 -2.03
N VAL A 59 17.22 15.82 -2.87
CA VAL A 59 17.68 17.03 -3.56
C VAL A 59 16.62 17.53 -4.53
N GLU A 60 16.01 16.62 -5.28
CA GLU A 60 15.04 16.90 -6.33
C GLU A 60 13.63 17.06 -5.74
N SER A 61 13.25 16.14 -4.85
CA SER A 61 11.88 16.00 -4.37
C SER A 61 11.68 16.59 -2.97
N ASP A 62 10.73 17.54 -2.84
CA ASP A 62 10.33 18.15 -1.56
C ASP A 62 9.65 17.18 -0.59
N HIS A 63 9.39 15.95 -1.05
CA HIS A 63 8.56 14.97 -0.37
C HIS A 63 9.27 13.62 -0.33
N SER A 64 9.12 12.91 0.78
CA SER A 64 9.50 11.51 0.84
C SER A 64 8.73 10.71 -0.21
N ALA A 65 9.47 9.96 -1.02
CA ALA A 65 8.91 9.03 -2.00
C ALA A 65 7.80 8.19 -1.34
N LEU A 66 6.66 8.07 -2.03
CA LEU A 66 5.58 7.19 -1.62
C LEU A 66 6.12 5.77 -1.51
N SER A 67 6.10 5.18 -0.31
CA SER A 67 6.47 3.78 -0.17
C SER A 67 5.48 2.89 -0.93
N PRO A 68 5.90 1.74 -1.46
CA PRO A 68 5.01 0.83 -2.19
C PRO A 68 3.74 0.48 -1.39
N ARG A 69 3.88 0.27 -0.08
CA ARG A 69 2.74 0.03 0.83
C ARG A 69 1.77 1.20 0.90
N ARG A 70 2.27 2.45 0.89
CA ARG A 70 1.42 3.65 0.91
C ARG A 70 0.76 3.87 -0.44
N ALA A 71 1.47 3.62 -1.54
CA ALA A 71 0.91 3.67 -2.89
C ALA A 71 -0.24 2.65 -3.05
N ALA A 72 0.00 1.38 -2.68
CA ALA A 72 -1.02 0.35 -2.68
C ALA A 72 -2.21 0.71 -1.78
N ALA A 73 -1.97 1.19 -0.56
CA ALA A 73 -3.03 1.62 0.34
C ALA A 73 -3.89 2.75 -0.28
N LEU A 74 -3.29 3.73 -0.97
CA LEU A 74 -4.03 4.80 -1.62
C LEU A 74 -4.90 4.30 -2.78
N LEU A 75 -4.40 3.35 -3.58
CA LEU A 75 -5.15 2.77 -4.70
C LEU A 75 -6.30 1.87 -4.24
N LEU A 76 -6.08 1.08 -3.18
CA LEU A 76 -7.04 0.10 -2.68
C LEU A 76 -8.07 0.68 -1.69
N THR A 77 -7.88 1.92 -1.22
CA THR A 77 -8.84 2.56 -0.30
C THR A 77 -10.04 3.08 -1.08
N ASN A 78 -11.25 2.84 -0.56
CA ASN A 78 -12.48 3.43 -1.09
C ASN A 78 -12.29 4.97 -1.20
N PRO A 79 -12.51 5.57 -2.39
CA PRO A 79 -12.42 7.02 -2.60
C PRO A 79 -13.09 7.86 -1.51
N ASP A 80 -14.24 7.42 -0.99
CA ASP A 80 -15.04 8.16 -0.01
C ASP A 80 -14.39 8.21 1.38
N HIS A 81 -13.46 7.30 1.66
CA HIS A 81 -12.75 7.21 2.94
C HIS A 81 -11.36 7.87 2.90
N LEU A 82 -11.00 8.50 1.77
CA LEU A 82 -9.73 9.20 1.64
C LEU A 82 -9.73 10.51 2.44
N ARG A 83 -8.63 10.76 3.16
CA ARG A 83 -8.41 12.04 3.87
C ARG A 83 -8.23 13.18 2.87
N LYS A 84 -8.57 14.41 3.25
CA LYS A 84 -8.57 15.62 2.38
C LYS A 84 -7.40 15.80 1.38
N HIS A 85 -6.19 15.32 1.67
CA HIS A 85 -5.00 15.46 0.79
C HIS A 85 -4.67 14.21 -0.03
N GLN A 86 -5.32 13.07 0.26
CA GLN A 86 -5.06 11.79 -0.37
C GLN A 86 -5.66 11.66 -1.78
N PRO A 87 -6.82 12.26 -2.11
CA PRO A 87 -7.37 12.21 -3.48
C PRO A 87 -6.42 12.80 -4.51
N GLN A 88 -5.82 13.96 -4.26
CA GLN A 88 -4.86 14.56 -5.21
C GLN A 88 -3.62 13.70 -5.36
N LEU A 89 -3.14 13.10 -4.27
CA LEU A 89 -1.97 12.23 -4.29
C LEU A 89 -2.26 10.91 -5.04
N ARG A 90 -3.45 10.34 -4.86
CA ARG A 90 -3.93 9.17 -5.61
C ARG A 90 -4.05 9.49 -7.10
N ALA A 91 -4.61 10.64 -7.46
CA ALA A 91 -4.74 11.06 -8.86
C ALA A 91 -3.36 11.20 -9.54
N LYS A 92 -2.40 11.85 -8.85
CA LYS A 92 -1.01 11.93 -9.33
C LYS A 92 -0.36 10.55 -9.50
N LEU A 93 -0.63 9.63 -8.59
CA LEU A 93 -0.11 8.27 -8.65
C LEU A 93 -0.71 7.48 -9.84
N ALA A 94 -2.02 7.57 -10.05
CA ALA A 94 -2.70 6.91 -11.16
C ALA A 94 -2.23 7.46 -12.52
N ALA A 95 -2.00 8.77 -12.62
CA ALA A 95 -1.53 9.43 -13.83
C ALA A 95 -0.01 9.35 -14.06
N ALA A 96 0.74 8.62 -13.21
CA ALA A 96 2.20 8.61 -13.27
C ALA A 96 2.75 7.92 -14.52
N CYS A 97 2.07 6.88 -15.00
CA CYS A 97 2.34 6.20 -16.26
C CYS A 97 1.09 5.41 -16.73
N PRO A 98 1.01 4.99 -18.00
CA PRO A 98 -0.15 4.26 -18.53
C PRO A 98 -0.50 3.02 -17.71
N GLN A 99 0.51 2.24 -17.29
CA GLN A 99 0.32 1.04 -16.48
C GLN A 99 -0.33 1.34 -15.13
N MET A 100 -0.05 2.50 -14.53
CA MET A 100 -0.65 2.92 -13.27
C MET A 100 -2.09 3.41 -13.44
N THR A 101 -2.40 3.98 -14.61
CA THR A 101 -3.77 4.37 -14.98
C THR A 101 -4.62 3.12 -15.15
N ASP A 102 -4.17 2.18 -15.98
CA ASP A 102 -4.84 0.89 -16.18
C ASP A 102 -5.04 0.13 -14.87
N LEU A 103 -4.00 0.09 -14.02
CA LEU A 103 -4.10 -0.54 -12.70
C LEU A 103 -5.16 0.14 -11.81
N ALA A 104 -5.18 1.47 -11.76
CA ALA A 104 -6.15 2.20 -10.94
C ALA A 104 -7.59 1.96 -11.41
N ASP A 105 -7.81 1.91 -12.73
CA ASP A 105 -9.11 1.64 -13.34
C ASP A 105 -9.57 0.21 -13.09
N LEU A 106 -8.67 -0.78 -13.25
CA LEU A 106 -8.96 -2.17 -12.96
C LEU A 106 -9.27 -2.41 -11.47
N VAL A 107 -8.54 -1.75 -10.56
CA VAL A 107 -8.81 -1.80 -9.11
C VAL A 107 -10.18 -1.19 -8.80
N ALA A 108 -10.50 -0.03 -9.38
CA ALA A 108 -11.78 0.63 -9.17
C ALA A 108 -12.94 -0.23 -9.71
N ALA A 109 -12.80 -0.78 -10.92
CA ALA A 109 -13.79 -1.68 -11.52
C ALA A 109 -14.01 -2.94 -10.66
N PHE A 110 -12.94 -3.56 -10.17
CA PHE A 110 -13.06 -4.72 -9.27
C PHE A 110 -13.77 -4.35 -7.96
N ALA A 111 -13.43 -3.19 -7.38
CA ALA A 111 -14.03 -2.72 -6.13
C ALA A 111 -15.56 -2.57 -6.22
N THR A 112 -16.09 -2.19 -7.40
CA THR A 112 -17.55 -2.13 -7.60
C THR A 112 -18.26 -3.47 -7.45
N MET A 113 -17.56 -4.58 -7.70
CA MET A 113 -18.12 -5.93 -7.55
C MET A 113 -18.07 -6.45 -6.12
N LEU A 114 -17.34 -5.79 -5.20
CA LEU A 114 -17.24 -6.20 -3.80
C LEU A 114 -18.56 -6.04 -3.04
N THR A 115 -19.50 -5.26 -3.57
CA THR A 115 -20.90 -5.27 -3.13
C THR A 115 -21.64 -6.38 -3.88
N PRO A 116 -22.11 -7.44 -3.20
CA PRO A 116 -22.67 -8.59 -3.89
C PRO A 116 -23.94 -8.26 -4.66
N GLU A 117 -24.00 -8.71 -5.92
CA GLU A 117 -25.11 -8.48 -6.82
C GLU A 117 -25.15 -9.61 -7.87
N PRO A 118 -26.33 -10.15 -8.26
CA PRO A 118 -26.40 -11.22 -9.27
C PRO A 118 -25.74 -10.88 -10.62
N SER A 119 -25.71 -9.59 -11.00
CA SER A 119 -25.07 -9.13 -12.23
C SER A 119 -23.54 -9.20 -12.20
N ASN A 120 -22.92 -9.38 -11.03
CA ASN A 120 -21.47 -9.38 -10.87
C ASN A 120 -20.78 -10.57 -11.55
N THR A 121 -21.48 -11.68 -11.82
CA THR A 121 -20.91 -12.80 -12.60
C THR A 121 -20.47 -12.34 -13.98
N MET A 122 -21.29 -11.55 -14.66
CA MET A 122 -20.96 -11.01 -15.98
C MET A 122 -19.85 -9.96 -15.87
N LYS A 123 -19.95 -9.04 -14.90
CA LYS A 123 -18.91 -8.03 -14.64
C LYS A 123 -17.54 -8.68 -14.34
N LEU A 124 -17.51 -9.82 -13.66
CA LEU A 124 -16.28 -10.56 -13.35
C LEU A 124 -15.63 -11.10 -14.63
N ASN A 125 -16.41 -11.68 -15.55
CA ASN A 125 -15.91 -12.13 -16.85
C ASN A 125 -15.29 -10.98 -17.65
N ASP A 126 -16.03 -9.87 -17.77
CA ASP A 126 -15.57 -8.69 -18.49
C ASP A 126 -14.30 -8.12 -17.85
N TRP A 127 -14.24 -8.11 -16.53
CA TRP A 127 -13.08 -7.65 -15.78
C TRP A 127 -11.85 -8.55 -16.01
N ILE A 128 -12.00 -9.88 -15.95
CA ILE A 128 -10.91 -10.82 -16.24
C ILE A 128 -10.38 -10.63 -17.66
N ASN A 129 -11.28 -10.46 -18.64
CA ASN A 129 -10.89 -10.22 -20.03
C ASN A 129 -10.11 -8.91 -20.19
N LYS A 130 -10.57 -7.83 -19.54
CA LYS A 130 -9.85 -6.55 -19.51
C LYS A 130 -8.46 -6.67 -18.90
N VAL A 131 -8.33 -7.38 -17.78
CA VAL A 131 -7.01 -7.63 -17.16
C VAL A 131 -6.09 -8.39 -18.11
N ARG A 132 -6.58 -9.44 -18.78
CA ARG A 132 -5.78 -10.24 -19.72
C ARG A 132 -5.35 -9.47 -20.96
N SER A 133 -6.14 -8.48 -21.38
CA SER A 133 -5.77 -7.57 -22.48
C SER A 133 -4.80 -6.46 -22.05
N ALA A 134 -4.68 -6.19 -20.74
CA ALA A 134 -3.77 -5.18 -20.22
C ALA A 134 -2.34 -5.72 -20.11
N ASP A 135 -1.35 -4.86 -20.34
CA ASP A 135 0.08 -5.19 -20.17
C ASP A 135 0.50 -5.15 -18.68
N LEU A 136 -0.19 -5.92 -17.83
CA LEU A 136 0.02 -5.98 -16.38
C LEU A 136 0.21 -7.43 -15.91
N PRO A 137 1.42 -8.02 -16.09
CA PRO A 137 1.68 -9.44 -15.80
C PRO A 137 1.34 -9.87 -14.36
N PHE A 138 1.47 -8.96 -13.40
CA PHE A 138 1.17 -9.23 -11.99
C PHE A 138 -0.33 -9.42 -11.72
N LEU A 139 -1.22 -8.78 -12.50
CA LEU A 139 -2.66 -9.00 -12.40
C LEU A 139 -3.09 -10.31 -13.08
N ASN A 140 -2.35 -10.79 -14.08
CA ASN A 140 -2.62 -12.09 -14.69
C ASN A 140 -2.55 -13.23 -13.65
N SER A 141 -1.53 -13.23 -12.79
CA SER A 141 -1.43 -14.18 -11.68
C SER A 141 -2.62 -14.12 -10.71
N PHE A 142 -3.17 -12.92 -10.47
CA PHE A 142 -4.37 -12.74 -9.66
C PHE A 142 -5.61 -13.32 -10.35
N THR A 143 -5.81 -13.06 -11.64
CA THR A 143 -6.92 -13.67 -12.41
C THR A 143 -6.82 -15.19 -12.47
N ASN A 144 -5.60 -15.75 -12.59
CA ASN A 144 -5.39 -17.18 -12.53
C ASN A 144 -5.80 -17.77 -11.18
N GLY A 145 -5.60 -17.03 -10.08
CA GLY A 145 -6.11 -17.39 -8.77
C GLY A 145 -7.64 -17.40 -8.72
N ILE A 146 -8.28 -16.36 -9.25
CA ILE A 146 -9.75 -16.29 -9.33
C ILE A 146 -10.32 -17.46 -10.12
N GLU A 147 -9.72 -17.82 -11.26
CA GLU A 147 -10.21 -18.89 -12.12
C GLU A 147 -10.08 -20.28 -11.48
N LYS A 148 -9.06 -20.49 -10.63
CA LYS A 148 -8.92 -21.74 -9.87
C LYS A 148 -10.06 -21.93 -8.87
N ASP A 149 -10.49 -20.85 -8.22
CA ASP A 149 -11.56 -20.85 -7.22
C ASP A 149 -12.84 -20.19 -7.75
N ARG A 150 -13.10 -20.32 -9.06
CA ARG A 150 -14.11 -19.55 -9.79
C ARG A 150 -15.49 -19.58 -9.14
N ALA A 151 -15.99 -20.78 -8.83
CA ALA A 151 -17.30 -20.96 -8.23
C ALA A 151 -17.43 -20.27 -6.86
N ALA A 152 -16.36 -20.30 -6.05
CA ALA A 152 -16.34 -19.63 -4.75
C ALA A 152 -16.31 -18.11 -4.89
N VAL A 153 -15.53 -17.58 -5.85
CA VAL A 153 -15.48 -16.14 -6.13
C VAL A 153 -16.83 -15.64 -6.65
N GLU A 154 -17.45 -16.32 -7.61
CA GLU A 154 -18.77 -15.95 -8.12
C GLU A 154 -19.82 -15.95 -7.01
N THR A 155 -19.81 -16.98 -6.15
CA THR A 155 -20.71 -17.05 -5.00
C THR A 155 -20.50 -15.85 -4.07
N ALA A 156 -19.25 -15.49 -3.78
CA ALA A 156 -18.91 -14.35 -2.92
C ALA A 156 -19.32 -12.99 -3.52
N LEU A 157 -19.31 -12.86 -4.85
CA LEU A 157 -19.69 -11.62 -5.55
C LEU A 157 -21.19 -11.53 -5.85
N THR A 158 -21.97 -12.61 -5.70
CA THR A 158 -23.40 -12.64 -6.05
C THR A 158 -24.32 -12.81 -4.85
N LEU A 159 -23.87 -13.48 -3.79
CA LEU A 159 -24.67 -13.74 -2.60
C LEU A 159 -24.36 -12.76 -1.46
N PRO A 160 -25.35 -12.44 -0.61
CA PRO A 160 -25.14 -11.57 0.55
C PRO A 160 -24.35 -12.25 1.70
N TYR A 161 -23.99 -13.53 1.54
CA TYR A 161 -23.29 -14.31 2.55
C TYR A 161 -21.80 -13.96 2.57
N HIS A 162 -21.27 -13.72 3.76
CA HIS A 162 -19.86 -13.40 3.97
C HIS A 162 -19.29 -14.21 5.13
N ASN A 163 -18.05 -14.68 4.98
CA ASN A 163 -17.35 -15.46 6.00
C ASN A 163 -16.84 -14.62 7.18
N GLY A 164 -17.18 -13.33 7.26
CA GLY A 164 -16.65 -12.40 8.27
C GLY A 164 -16.90 -12.86 9.71
N ARG A 165 -18.10 -13.36 10.01
CA ARG A 165 -18.42 -13.89 11.35
C ARG A 165 -17.60 -15.15 11.67
N THR A 166 -17.52 -16.08 10.73
CA THR A 166 -16.75 -17.33 10.87
C THR A 166 -15.26 -17.04 11.06
N GLU A 167 -14.70 -16.13 10.26
CA GLU A 167 -13.30 -15.70 10.40
C GLU A 167 -13.03 -14.97 11.71
N GLY A 168 -13.98 -14.15 12.19
CA GLY A 168 -13.91 -13.52 13.51
C GLY A 168 -13.83 -14.55 14.64
N VAL A 169 -14.66 -15.60 14.59
CA VAL A 169 -14.63 -16.71 15.55
C VAL A 169 -13.32 -17.50 15.44
N ASN A 170 -12.87 -17.82 14.23
CA ASN A 170 -11.59 -18.48 14.00
C ASN A 170 -10.42 -17.68 14.58
N GLY A 171 -10.42 -16.36 14.38
CA GLY A 171 -9.44 -15.43 14.95
C GLY A 171 -9.43 -15.44 16.48
N LEU A 172 -10.61 -15.40 17.10
CA LEU A 172 -10.77 -15.52 18.55
C LEU A 172 -10.19 -16.84 19.08
N ILE A 173 -10.54 -17.96 18.45
CA ILE A 173 -10.05 -19.29 18.86
C ILE A 173 -8.52 -19.33 18.74
N LYS A 174 -7.95 -18.82 17.63
CA LYS A 174 -6.49 -18.71 17.44
C LYS A 174 -5.86 -17.85 18.53
N LEU A 175 -6.48 -16.73 18.92
CA LEU A 175 -6.00 -15.87 20.00
C LEU A 175 -6.02 -16.58 21.37
N LEU A 176 -7.10 -17.28 21.71
CA LEU A 176 -7.23 -18.00 22.97
C LEU A 176 -6.22 -19.16 23.07
N LYS A 177 -5.99 -19.89 21.97
CA LYS A 177 -4.92 -20.89 21.89
C LYS A 177 -3.52 -20.26 22.10
N ARG A 178 -3.25 -19.09 21.49
CA ARG A 178 -1.98 -18.38 21.67
C ARG A 178 -1.78 -17.88 23.11
N ARG A 179 -2.83 -17.36 23.75
CA ARG A 179 -2.81 -16.91 25.16
C ARG A 179 -2.56 -18.04 26.16
N THR A 180 -2.85 -19.28 25.77
CA THR A 180 -2.61 -20.47 26.60
C THR A 180 -1.30 -21.17 26.22
N TYR A 181 -0.46 -20.55 25.39
CA TYR A 181 0.78 -21.13 24.85
C TYR A 181 0.59 -22.50 24.19
N GLY A 182 -0.61 -22.79 23.68
CA GLY A 182 -0.96 -24.10 23.12
C GLY A 182 -1.08 -25.23 24.16
N ARG A 183 -1.00 -24.93 25.47
CA ARG A 183 -1.03 -25.92 26.56
C ARG A 183 -2.44 -26.21 27.09
N ALA A 184 -3.45 -25.46 26.64
CA ALA A 184 -4.83 -25.73 27.02
C ALA A 184 -5.36 -26.97 26.29
N GLY A 185 -5.76 -27.98 27.07
CA GLY A 185 -6.58 -29.08 26.57
C GLY A 185 -7.95 -28.60 26.08
N PHE A 186 -8.69 -29.49 25.40
CA PHE A 186 -9.98 -29.17 24.78
C PHE A 186 -10.97 -28.52 25.75
N GLU A 187 -11.13 -29.08 26.96
CA GLU A 187 -12.06 -28.57 27.98
C GLU A 187 -11.76 -27.12 28.39
N LEU A 188 -10.49 -26.81 28.68
CA LEU A 188 -10.09 -25.46 29.06
C LEU A 188 -10.29 -24.48 27.89
N LEU A 189 -10.02 -24.91 26.66
CA LEU A 189 -10.25 -24.08 25.48
C LEU A 189 -11.75 -23.81 25.26
N ARG A 190 -12.60 -24.85 25.42
CA ARG A 190 -14.06 -24.74 25.33
C ARG A 190 -14.61 -23.75 26.35
N HIS A 191 -14.20 -23.88 27.62
CA HIS A 191 -14.62 -22.94 28.67
C HIS A 191 -14.22 -21.49 28.34
N ARG A 192 -12.98 -21.26 27.88
CA ARG A 192 -12.52 -19.92 27.52
C ARG A 192 -13.26 -19.33 26.31
N ILE A 193 -13.60 -20.16 25.32
CA ILE A 193 -14.40 -19.74 24.17
C ILE A 193 -15.78 -19.29 24.64
N LEU A 194 -16.49 -20.16 25.37
CA LEU A 194 -17.86 -19.90 25.85
C LEU A 194 -17.93 -18.64 26.72
N LEU A 195 -17.00 -18.45 27.65
CA LEU A 195 -16.94 -17.24 28.47
C LEU A 195 -16.69 -15.97 27.63
N SER A 196 -15.77 -16.03 26.67
CA SER A 196 -15.43 -14.89 25.81
C SER A 196 -16.49 -14.52 24.75
N SER A 197 -17.48 -15.40 24.55
CA SER A 197 -18.65 -15.15 23.70
C SER A 197 -19.82 -14.54 24.48
N THR A 198 -19.92 -14.81 25.79
CA THR A 198 -20.98 -14.26 26.65
C THR A 198 -20.75 -12.78 26.96
N ASP A 199 -19.49 -12.33 27.10
CA ASP A 199 -19.14 -10.92 27.34
C ASP A 199 -19.33 -10.00 26.10
N ARG A 200 -19.84 -10.53 24.98
CA ARG A 200 -19.92 -9.82 23.68
C ARG A 200 -21.33 -9.59 23.16
N GLN A 201 -22.36 -9.86 23.98
CA GLN A 201 -23.75 -9.45 23.75
C GLN A 201 -24.03 -8.14 24.47
#